data_AF-A0A218P6G3-F1
#
_entry.id   AF-A0A218P6G3-F1
#
_cell.length_a   1.000
_cell.length_b   1.000
_cell.length_c   1.000
_cell.angle_alpha   90.00
_cell.angle_beta   90.00
_cell.angle_gamma   90.00
#
_symmetry.space_group_name_H-M   'P 1'
#
loop_
_entity.id
_entity.type
_entity.pdbx_description
1 polymer ?
#
loop_
_entity_poly.entity_id
_entity_poly.type
_entity_poly.pdbx_seq_one_letter_code
_entity_poly.pdbx_strand_id
1 'polypeptide(L)'
;MGNPQGFKKYWDLLTVIALSVVLDLLIAFFPDSLARKALGLAFVLFFPGYVFITALFPNRKELDNLERLALSFGLSIAIVPLIGLALNYTPWGIRLIPILISLTVFNIALAVVAIYRRARAFEPWIPWITIERIKKELEWEESSKLDKALTVILIIAILTSIGTLGYVITHPKPGEKFTEFYILGPDGKADNYPTELKVSQNGTLIIGIVNHEGRNVTYYVQIWLVNLTWDNSTNTTIIHEMYPIPGWFNVTLPHVPVDIEGNWTPQFEENYTFSINKPGRWQVWFLLFKDGQPELPPAPPDGNYAETEAKNLILEAVNGTIQSLKLNVEVKP
;
A
#
# COMPACT_ATOMS: atom_id res chain seq x y z
N MET A 1 25.37 -30.90 32.22
CA MET A 1 24.71 -31.36 30.97
C MET A 1 25.70 -31.18 29.83
N GLY A 2 25.94 -32.24 29.05
CA GLY A 2 27.02 -32.30 28.06
C GLY A 2 26.87 -31.24 26.95
N ASN A 3 27.99 -30.66 26.54
CA ASN A 3 28.06 -29.67 25.47
C ASN A 3 27.48 -30.30 24.19
N PRO A 4 26.45 -29.73 23.54
CA PRO A 4 25.83 -30.34 22.35
C PRO A 4 26.90 -30.59 21.27
N GLN A 5 26.92 -31.79 20.69
CA GLN A 5 27.89 -32.19 19.65
C GLN A 5 27.28 -32.09 18.25
N GLY A 6 28.13 -31.74 17.26
CA GLY A 6 27.75 -31.68 15.83
C GLY A 6 26.70 -30.62 15.50
N PHE A 7 25.71 -30.99 14.66
CA PHE A 7 24.64 -30.12 14.19
C PHE A 7 23.80 -29.48 15.31
N LYS A 8 23.75 -30.10 16.50
CA LYS A 8 23.00 -29.57 17.65
C LYS A 8 23.51 -28.21 18.14
N LYS A 9 24.75 -27.80 17.80
CA LYS A 9 25.31 -26.48 18.14
C LYS A 9 24.74 -25.33 17.31
N TYR A 10 24.13 -25.65 16.16
CA TYR A 10 23.66 -24.68 15.17
C TYR A 10 22.15 -24.83 14.89
N TRP A 11 21.43 -25.54 15.76
CA TRP A 11 20.04 -25.92 15.55
C TRP A 11 19.15 -24.70 15.30
N ASP A 12 19.43 -23.60 15.99
CA ASP A 12 18.74 -22.32 15.91
C ASP A 12 18.91 -21.67 14.54
N LEU A 13 20.14 -21.59 14.03
CA LEU A 13 20.44 -21.01 12.72
C LEU A 13 19.87 -21.88 11.59
N LEU A 14 19.94 -23.21 11.73
CA LEU A 14 19.32 -24.15 10.81
C LEU A 14 17.79 -24.05 10.84
N THR A 15 17.21 -23.82 12.01
CA THR A 15 15.76 -23.61 12.16
C THR A 15 15.33 -22.32 11.47
N VAL A 16 16.08 -21.23 11.62
CA VAL A 16 15.80 -19.97 10.92
C VAL A 16 15.84 -20.15 9.40
N ILE A 17 16.85 -20.85 8.87
CA ILE A 17 16.93 -21.17 7.44
C ILE A 17 15.73 -22.03 7.01
N ALA A 18 15.47 -23.13 7.72
CA ALA A 18 14.39 -24.05 7.38
C ALA A 18 13.03 -23.36 7.42
N LEU A 19 12.75 -22.55 8.45
CA LEU A 19 11.52 -21.78 8.58
C LEU A 19 11.40 -20.68 7.53
N SER A 20 12.51 -20.06 7.11
CA SER A 20 12.51 -19.11 5.98
C SER A 20 12.06 -19.79 4.69
N VAL A 21 12.61 -20.97 4.38
CA VAL A 21 12.23 -21.73 3.18
C VAL A 21 10.80 -22.27 3.30
N VAL A 22 10.37 -22.73 4.47
CA VAL A 22 8.99 -23.17 4.71
C VAL A 22 8.01 -22.00 4.50
N LEU A 23 8.36 -20.79 4.94
CA LEU A 23 7.55 -19.61 4.67
C LEU A 23 7.38 -19.37 3.17
N ASP A 24 8.47 -19.43 2.39
CA ASP A 24 8.42 -19.25 0.94
C ASP A 24 7.51 -20.28 0.27
N LEU A 25 7.56 -21.55 0.73
CA LEU A 25 6.66 -22.61 0.27
C LEU A 25 5.19 -22.36 0.68
N LEU A 26 4.94 -21.91 1.91
CA LEU A 26 3.59 -21.57 2.37
C LEU A 26 3.00 -20.43 1.56
N ILE A 27 3.80 -19.43 1.18
CA ILE A 27 3.36 -18.33 0.34
C ILE A 27 2.99 -18.82 -1.05
N ALA A 28 3.80 -19.71 -1.63
CA ALA A 28 3.58 -20.24 -2.98
C ALA A 28 2.36 -21.19 -3.09
N PHE A 29 2.17 -22.09 -2.11
CA PHE A 29 1.17 -23.16 -2.20
C PHE A 29 -0.07 -22.94 -1.33
N PHE A 30 0.05 -22.15 -0.25
CA PHE A 30 -1.01 -21.95 0.74
C PHE A 30 -1.15 -20.46 1.13
N PRO A 31 -1.45 -19.58 0.16
CA PRO A 31 -1.46 -18.14 0.38
C PRO A 31 -2.40 -17.76 1.54
N ASP A 32 -3.58 -18.33 1.68
CA ASP A 32 -4.50 -17.90 2.76
C ASP A 32 -4.23 -18.50 4.15
N SER A 33 -3.17 -19.30 4.31
CA SER A 33 -2.92 -20.02 5.55
C SER A 33 -2.59 -19.09 6.74
N LEU A 34 -3.16 -19.40 7.92
CA LEU A 34 -2.78 -18.74 9.17
C LEU A 34 -1.31 -18.96 9.52
N ALA A 35 -0.76 -20.13 9.16
CA ALA A 35 0.65 -20.46 9.32
C ALA A 35 1.56 -19.47 8.56
N ARG A 36 1.22 -19.13 7.32
CA ARG A 36 1.93 -18.09 6.53
C ARG A 36 1.94 -16.75 7.28
N LYS A 37 0.80 -16.32 7.79
CA LYS A 37 0.67 -15.02 8.48
C LYS A 37 1.53 -14.97 9.75
N ALA A 38 1.42 -16.00 10.60
CA ALA A 38 2.19 -16.09 11.84
C ALA A 38 3.70 -16.20 11.58
N LEU A 39 4.10 -17.04 10.62
CA LEU A 39 5.50 -17.24 10.29
C LEU A 39 6.10 -16.04 9.56
N GLY A 40 5.33 -15.39 8.68
CA GLY A 40 5.73 -14.15 8.00
C GLY A 40 5.99 -13.02 8.99
N LEU A 41 5.18 -12.90 10.04
CA LEU A 41 5.42 -11.92 11.10
C LEU A 41 6.74 -12.18 11.83
N ALA A 42 7.00 -13.42 12.24
CA ALA A 42 8.26 -13.80 12.88
C ALA A 42 9.48 -13.60 11.95
N PHE A 43 9.30 -13.94 10.67
CA PHE A 43 10.32 -13.77 9.64
C PHE A 43 10.70 -12.31 9.46
N VAL A 44 9.74 -11.38 9.42
CA VAL A 44 10.03 -9.95 9.29
C VAL A 44 10.56 -9.34 10.59
N LEU A 45 9.97 -9.66 11.74
CA LEU A 45 10.28 -8.97 13.00
C LEU A 45 11.47 -9.54 13.76
N PHE A 46 11.92 -10.76 13.45
CA PHE A 46 12.92 -11.43 14.27
C PHE A 46 14.08 -12.05 13.48
N PHE A 47 13.81 -12.73 12.36
CA PHE A 47 14.83 -13.59 11.74
C PHE A 47 16.08 -12.82 11.24
N PRO A 48 15.96 -11.73 10.46
CA PRO A 48 17.10 -10.95 9.97
C PRO A 48 17.98 -10.42 11.09
N GLY A 49 17.38 -9.80 12.10
CA GLY A 49 18.12 -9.26 13.23
C GLY A 49 18.74 -10.36 14.09
N TYR A 50 18.07 -11.50 14.25
CA TYR A 50 18.61 -12.64 14.98
C TYR A 50 19.86 -13.23 14.33
N VAL A 51 19.83 -13.49 13.03
CA VAL A 51 21.02 -14.02 12.33
C VAL A 51 22.12 -12.97 12.28
N PHE A 52 21.77 -11.68 12.17
CA PHE A 52 22.74 -10.58 12.16
C PHE A 52 23.43 -10.43 13.51
N ILE A 53 22.70 -10.38 14.62
CA ILE A 53 23.31 -10.23 15.95
C ILE A 53 24.12 -11.46 16.32
N THR A 54 23.66 -12.66 15.92
CA THR A 54 24.39 -13.91 16.16
C THR A 54 25.66 -13.98 15.31
N ALA A 55 25.62 -13.43 14.09
CA ALA A 55 26.81 -13.26 13.27
C ALA A 55 27.77 -12.26 13.92
N LEU A 56 27.30 -11.11 14.42
CA LEU A 56 28.14 -10.07 15.01
C LEU A 56 28.77 -10.46 16.36
N PHE A 57 27.98 -11.09 17.23
CA PHE A 57 28.35 -11.40 18.61
C PHE A 57 28.19 -12.90 18.89
N PRO A 58 29.11 -13.76 18.41
CA PRO A 58 29.00 -15.21 18.54
C PRO A 58 29.34 -15.74 19.94
N ASN A 59 29.99 -14.95 20.82
CA ASN A 59 30.45 -15.43 22.12
C ASN A 59 29.44 -15.15 23.23
N ARG A 60 29.36 -16.05 24.20
CA ARG A 60 28.41 -15.98 25.31
C ARG A 60 28.53 -14.73 26.18
N LYS A 61 29.75 -14.24 26.41
CA LYS A 61 30.03 -13.11 27.31
C LYS A 61 29.79 -11.72 26.69
N GLU A 62 29.47 -11.65 25.40
CA GLU A 62 29.32 -10.38 24.70
C GLU A 62 27.96 -9.71 24.93
N LEU A 63 26.90 -10.51 25.03
CA LEU A 63 25.52 -10.05 25.18
C LEU A 63 24.73 -11.09 25.96
N ASP A 64 23.89 -10.60 26.86
CA ASP A 64 22.93 -11.43 27.59
C ASP A 64 21.77 -11.87 26.69
N ASN A 65 21.02 -12.89 27.11
CA ASN A 65 19.94 -13.44 26.28
C ASN A 65 18.82 -12.42 26.02
N LEU A 66 18.49 -11.59 27.01
CA LEU A 66 17.48 -10.55 26.86
C LEU A 66 17.95 -9.44 25.92
N GLU A 67 19.22 -9.02 26.03
CA GLU A 67 19.82 -8.05 25.10
C GLU A 67 19.84 -8.59 23.67
N ARG A 68 20.24 -9.85 23.48
CA ARG A 68 20.20 -10.52 22.18
C ARG A 68 18.79 -10.55 21.60
N LEU A 69 17.79 -10.87 22.43
CA LEU A 69 16.39 -10.89 22.01
C LEU A 69 15.93 -9.49 21.58
N ALA A 70 16.14 -8.47 22.42
CA ALA A 70 15.76 -7.10 22.15
C ALA A 70 16.45 -6.53 20.91
N LEU A 71 17.77 -6.75 20.78
CA LEU A 71 18.55 -6.32 19.62
C LEU A 71 18.13 -7.07 18.35
N SER A 72 17.72 -8.33 18.44
CA SER A 72 17.20 -9.07 17.27
C SER A 72 15.93 -8.44 16.72
N PHE A 73 14.99 -8.03 17.58
CA PHE A 73 13.80 -7.30 17.16
C PHE A 73 14.16 -5.91 16.61
N GLY A 74 14.96 -5.13 17.35
CA GLY A 74 15.36 -3.79 16.94
C GLY A 74 16.12 -3.76 15.61
N LEU A 75 17.06 -4.68 15.41
CA LEU A 75 17.80 -4.79 14.16
C LEU A 75 16.94 -5.28 13.01
N SER A 76 15.97 -6.17 13.23
CA SER A 76 15.05 -6.57 12.15
C SER A 76 14.22 -5.39 11.66
N ILE A 77 13.71 -4.57 12.58
CA ILE A 77 12.95 -3.34 12.27
C ILE A 77 13.82 -2.34 11.49
N ALA A 78 15.14 -2.32 11.71
CA ALA A 78 16.05 -1.49 10.92
C ALA A 78 16.42 -2.11 9.56
N ILE A 79 16.76 -3.40 9.53
CA ILE A 79 17.28 -4.11 8.35
C ILE A 79 16.20 -4.29 7.29
N VAL A 80 14.98 -4.69 7.66
CA VAL A 80 13.93 -5.00 6.68
C VAL A 80 13.55 -3.79 5.82
N PRO A 81 13.27 -2.60 6.38
CA PRO A 81 13.02 -1.41 5.57
C PRO A 81 14.21 -0.99 4.71
N LEU A 82 15.45 -1.18 5.17
CA LEU A 82 16.64 -0.89 4.37
C LEU A 82 16.76 -1.82 3.15
N ILE A 83 16.43 -3.11 3.31
CA ILE A 83 16.37 -4.06 2.20
C ILE A 83 15.23 -3.66 1.23
N GLY A 84 14.06 -3.29 1.75
CA GLY A 84 12.97 -2.77 0.94
C GLY A 84 13.35 -1.51 0.16
N LEU A 85 14.04 -0.56 0.80
CA LEU A 85 14.54 0.65 0.16
C LEU A 85 15.58 0.33 -0.92
N ALA A 86 16.48 -0.63 -0.68
CA ALA A 86 17.43 -1.09 -1.68
C ALA A 86 16.72 -1.70 -2.90
N LEU A 87 15.66 -2.49 -2.67
CA LEU A 87 14.84 -3.08 -3.74
C LEU A 87 14.10 -2.03 -4.58
N ASN A 88 13.78 -0.87 -4.02
CA ASN A 88 13.18 0.24 -4.76
C ASN A 88 14.02 0.71 -5.95
N TYR A 89 15.35 0.57 -5.85
CA TYR A 89 16.28 0.94 -6.92
C TYR A 89 16.53 -0.20 -7.91
N THR A 90 15.86 -1.34 -7.76
CA THR A 90 15.97 -2.48 -8.67
C THR A 90 14.77 -2.54 -9.60
N PRO A 91 14.88 -3.18 -10.79
CA PRO A 91 13.75 -3.36 -11.71
C PRO A 91 12.57 -4.14 -11.10
N TRP A 92 12.80 -4.88 -10.02
CA TRP A 92 11.78 -5.70 -9.35
C TRP A 92 10.91 -4.91 -8.35
N GLY A 93 11.40 -3.77 -7.86
CA GLY A 93 10.69 -2.89 -6.93
C GLY A 93 10.37 -3.50 -5.56
N ILE A 94 9.57 -2.78 -4.77
CA ILE A 94 9.12 -3.19 -3.43
C ILE A 94 7.87 -4.07 -3.56
N ARG A 95 8.06 -5.31 -4.05
CA ARG A 95 6.99 -6.32 -4.20
C ARG A 95 7.21 -7.50 -3.26
N LEU A 96 6.17 -8.32 -3.04
CA LEU A 96 6.22 -9.46 -2.14
C LEU A 96 7.36 -10.43 -2.48
N ILE A 97 7.42 -10.92 -3.73
CA ILE A 97 8.42 -11.93 -4.15
C ILE A 97 9.86 -11.42 -4.01
N PRO A 98 10.23 -10.23 -4.54
CA PRO A 98 11.59 -9.69 -4.37
C PRO A 98 11.98 -9.49 -2.90
N ILE A 99 11.06 -9.03 -2.04
CA ILE A 99 11.30 -8.85 -0.61
C ILE A 99 11.59 -10.20 0.05
N LEU A 100 10.76 -11.21 -0.21
CA LEU A 100 10.93 -12.55 0.34
C LEU A 100 12.26 -13.17 -0.07
N ILE A 101 12.56 -13.19 -1.37
CA ILE A 101 13.82 -13.75 -1.88
C ILE A 101 15.01 -13.01 -1.25
N SER A 102 14.96 -11.68 -1.19
CA SER A 102 16.06 -10.89 -0.62
C SER A 102 16.27 -11.17 0.87
N LEU A 103 15.20 -11.26 1.64
CA LEU A 103 15.26 -11.59 3.06
C LEU A 103 15.68 -13.03 3.30
N THR A 104 15.22 -13.99 2.51
CA THR A 104 15.64 -15.40 2.60
C THR A 104 17.12 -15.54 2.27
N VAL A 105 17.60 -14.92 1.19
CA VAL A 105 19.03 -14.90 0.83
C VAL A 105 19.86 -14.23 1.92
N PHE A 106 19.41 -13.09 2.45
CA PHE A 106 20.06 -12.41 3.57
C PHE A 106 20.14 -13.31 4.81
N ASN A 107 19.04 -13.96 5.17
CA ASN A 107 18.97 -14.86 6.31
C ASN A 107 19.91 -16.04 6.16
N ILE A 108 19.94 -16.68 4.98
CA ILE A 108 20.84 -17.80 4.69
C ILE A 108 22.30 -17.34 4.74
N ALA A 109 22.64 -16.24 4.07
CA ALA A 109 24.01 -15.73 4.01
C ALA A 109 24.54 -15.40 5.42
N LEU A 110 23.76 -14.68 6.22
CA LEU A 110 24.18 -14.34 7.58
C LEU A 110 24.13 -15.52 8.54
N ALA A 111 23.19 -16.46 8.38
CA ALA A 111 23.22 -17.69 9.15
C ALA A 111 24.49 -18.50 8.86
N VAL A 112 24.94 -18.59 7.60
CA VAL A 112 26.22 -19.23 7.26
C VAL A 112 27.41 -18.50 7.90
N VAL A 113 27.44 -17.17 7.84
CA VAL A 113 28.47 -16.36 8.52
C VAL A 113 28.43 -16.57 10.04
N ALA A 114 27.24 -16.63 10.63
CA ALA A 114 27.05 -16.89 12.05
C ALA A 114 27.51 -18.29 12.46
N ILE A 115 27.22 -19.32 11.66
CA ILE A 115 27.73 -20.69 11.87
C ILE A 115 29.26 -20.69 11.84
N TYR A 116 29.85 -20.05 10.83
CA TYR A 116 31.30 -19.94 10.69
C TYR A 116 31.96 -19.22 11.86
N ARG A 117 31.41 -18.08 12.28
CA ARG A 117 31.92 -17.31 13.43
C ARG A 117 31.72 -18.05 14.75
N ARG A 118 30.58 -18.72 14.95
CA ARG A 118 30.31 -19.55 16.14
C ARG A 118 31.22 -20.77 16.22
N ALA A 119 31.60 -21.36 15.09
CA ALA A 119 32.54 -22.49 15.05
C ALA A 119 33.96 -22.09 15.53
N ARG A 120 34.33 -20.82 15.35
CA ARG A 120 35.65 -20.26 15.75
C ARG A 120 35.60 -19.50 17.08
N ALA A 121 34.44 -19.39 17.70
CA ALA A 121 34.27 -18.71 18.98
C ALA A 121 34.89 -19.53 20.11
N PHE A 122 35.51 -18.83 21.07
CA PHE A 122 36.15 -19.47 22.24
C PHE A 122 35.09 -20.03 23.21
N GLU A 123 34.07 -19.23 23.49
CA GLU A 123 32.89 -19.62 24.29
C GLU A 123 31.63 -19.34 23.47
N PRO A 124 31.27 -20.21 22.50
CA PRO A 124 30.13 -19.97 21.63
C PRO A 124 28.83 -19.87 22.44
N TRP A 125 28.04 -18.84 22.15
CA TRP A 125 26.68 -18.76 22.64
C TRP A 125 25.79 -19.76 21.92
N ILE A 126 25.03 -20.55 22.68
CA ILE A 126 24.06 -21.52 22.16
C ILE A 126 22.74 -21.25 22.89
N PRO A 127 21.65 -20.98 22.16
CA PRO A 127 20.38 -20.67 22.78
C PRO A 127 19.84 -21.89 23.53
N TRP A 128 19.59 -21.71 24.82
CA TRP A 128 18.91 -22.68 25.68
C TRP A 128 17.96 -21.93 26.61
N ILE A 129 16.67 -22.21 26.46
CA ILE A 129 15.60 -21.56 27.22
C ILE A 129 15.26 -22.49 28.39
N THR A 130 15.53 -22.06 29.61
CA THR A 130 15.12 -22.76 30.84
C THR A 130 14.46 -21.73 31.75
N ILE A 131 13.35 -22.10 32.39
CA ILE A 131 12.56 -21.20 33.26
C ILE A 131 13.42 -20.61 34.38
N GLU A 132 14.33 -21.40 34.94
CA GLU A 132 15.29 -20.97 35.97
C GLU A 132 16.24 -19.88 35.47
N ARG A 133 16.65 -19.94 34.19
CA ARG A 133 17.52 -18.91 33.59
C ARG A 133 16.76 -17.62 33.34
N ILE A 134 15.51 -17.71 32.87
CA ILE A 134 14.65 -16.54 32.66
C ILE A 134 14.43 -15.83 34.01
N LYS A 135 14.12 -16.58 35.08
CA LYS A 135 13.97 -16.01 36.43
C LYS A 135 15.24 -15.33 36.92
N LYS A 136 16.41 -15.91 36.63
CA LYS A 136 17.71 -15.35 36.98
C LYS A 136 18.03 -14.08 36.18
N GLU A 137 17.78 -14.07 34.88
CA GLU A 137 18.00 -12.90 34.01
C GLU A 137 17.04 -11.74 34.32
N LEU A 138 15.85 -12.04 34.82
CA LEU A 138 14.89 -11.04 35.31
C LEU A 138 15.17 -10.61 36.76
N GLU A 139 16.29 -11.05 37.37
CA GLU A 139 16.67 -10.77 38.75
C GLU A 139 15.50 -10.96 39.74
N TRP A 140 14.67 -11.97 39.47
CA TRP A 140 13.37 -12.10 40.13
C TRP A 140 13.50 -12.39 41.63
N GLU A 141 14.57 -13.04 42.06
CA GLU A 141 14.78 -13.34 43.49
C GLU A 141 15.29 -12.11 44.26
N GLU A 142 16.02 -11.19 43.60
CA GLU A 142 16.71 -10.06 44.23
C GLU A 142 15.92 -8.72 44.10
N SER A 143 14.90 -8.68 43.24
CA SER A 143 14.10 -7.49 42.94
C SER A 143 13.09 -7.09 44.03
N SER A 144 12.83 -5.79 44.14
CA SER A 144 11.85 -5.24 45.08
C SER A 144 10.40 -5.61 44.69
N LYS A 145 9.44 -5.46 45.62
CA LYS A 145 8.01 -5.72 45.33
C LYS A 145 7.47 -4.83 44.20
N LEU A 146 7.98 -3.60 44.07
CA LEU A 146 7.59 -2.68 43.00
C LEU A 146 8.15 -3.15 41.65
N ASP A 147 9.41 -3.54 41.60
CA ASP A 147 10.05 -4.02 40.36
C ASP A 147 9.39 -5.29 39.84
N LYS A 148 8.99 -6.19 40.74
CA LYS A 148 8.19 -7.38 40.40
C LYS A 148 6.84 -7.00 39.81
N ALA A 149 6.13 -6.07 40.43
CA ALA A 149 4.84 -5.59 39.93
C ALA A 149 4.98 -4.94 38.54
N LEU A 150 6.00 -4.09 38.34
CA LEU A 150 6.30 -3.47 37.05
C LEU A 150 6.65 -4.51 35.99
N THR A 151 7.43 -5.54 36.33
CA THR A 151 7.79 -6.63 35.42
C THR A 151 6.55 -7.44 35.00
N VAL A 152 5.64 -7.74 35.93
CA VAL A 152 4.38 -8.43 35.61
C VAL A 152 3.50 -7.57 34.69
N ILE A 153 3.38 -6.28 34.98
CA ILE A 153 2.63 -5.34 34.13
C ILE A 153 3.25 -5.29 32.74
N LEU A 154 4.57 -5.25 32.63
CA LEU A 154 5.29 -5.27 31.35
C LEU A 154 4.99 -6.54 30.56
N ILE A 155 5.03 -7.72 31.20
CA ILE A 155 4.71 -8.99 30.55
C ILE A 155 3.25 -8.99 30.04
N ILE A 156 2.31 -8.51 30.86
CA ILE A 156 0.90 -8.41 30.45
C ILE A 156 0.75 -7.45 29.26
N ALA A 157 1.46 -6.31 29.26
CA ALA A 157 1.44 -5.36 28.16
C ALA A 157 1.98 -5.98 26.86
N ILE A 158 3.09 -6.73 26.93
CA ILE A 158 3.66 -7.45 25.78
C ILE A 158 2.68 -8.50 25.24
N LEU A 159 2.10 -9.32 26.12
CA LEU A 159 1.12 -10.34 25.73
C LEU A 159 -0.13 -9.73 25.10
N THR A 160 -0.61 -8.61 25.65
CA THR A 160 -1.75 -7.86 25.11
C THR A 160 -1.42 -7.31 23.73
N SER A 161 -0.23 -6.70 23.56
CA SER A 161 0.25 -6.19 22.27
C SER A 161 0.33 -7.29 21.19
N ILE A 162 0.91 -8.44 21.52
CA ILE A 162 0.96 -9.61 20.62
C ILE A 162 -0.46 -10.09 20.27
N GLY A 163 -1.35 -10.16 21.26
CA GLY A 163 -2.75 -10.55 21.06
C GLY A 163 -3.51 -9.58 20.14
N THR A 164 -3.37 -8.27 20.37
CA THR A 164 -3.97 -7.24 19.50
C THR A 164 -3.44 -7.31 18.08
N LEU A 165 -2.12 -7.51 17.91
CA LEU A 165 -1.51 -7.67 16.60
C LEU A 165 -2.05 -8.91 15.87
N GLY A 166 -2.17 -10.04 16.56
CA GLY A 166 -2.78 -11.26 16.02
C GLY A 166 -4.25 -11.06 15.61
N TYR A 167 -5.02 -10.33 16.42
CA TYR A 167 -6.41 -9.97 16.09
C TYR A 167 -6.50 -9.13 14.81
N VAL A 168 -5.69 -8.09 14.67
CA VAL A 168 -5.67 -7.21 13.49
C VAL A 168 -5.28 -7.97 12.21
N ILE A 169 -4.32 -8.89 12.28
CA ILE A 169 -3.87 -9.69 11.13
C ILE A 169 -4.92 -10.71 10.68
N THR A 170 -5.70 -11.25 11.62
CA THR A 170 -6.75 -12.24 11.32
C THR A 170 -8.05 -11.58 10.85
N HIS A 171 -8.28 -10.32 11.23
CA HIS A 171 -9.44 -9.52 10.85
C HIS A 171 -8.98 -8.27 10.09
N PRO A 172 -8.44 -8.42 8.86
CA PRO A 172 -8.09 -7.27 8.05
C PRO A 172 -9.35 -6.43 7.84
N LYS A 173 -9.26 -5.13 8.12
CA LYS A 173 -10.36 -4.22 7.82
C LYS A 173 -10.62 -4.31 6.31
N PRO A 174 -11.90 -4.25 5.87
CA PRO A 174 -12.20 -4.08 4.46
C PRO A 174 -11.33 -2.94 3.92
N GLY A 175 -10.70 -3.15 2.76
CA GLY A 175 -9.93 -2.10 2.10
C GLY A 175 -10.76 -0.83 1.97
N GLU A 176 -10.10 0.31 1.79
CA GLU A 176 -10.81 1.56 1.53
C GLU A 176 -11.76 1.36 0.35
N LYS A 177 -13.00 1.85 0.51
CA LYS A 177 -13.99 1.83 -0.55
C LYS A 177 -13.77 3.06 -1.40
N PHE A 178 -13.42 2.85 -2.66
CA PHE A 178 -13.20 3.95 -3.59
C PHE A 178 -13.60 3.55 -5.01
N THR A 179 -13.64 4.54 -5.88
CA THR A 179 -13.82 4.36 -7.31
C THR A 179 -12.60 4.95 -8.02
N GLU A 180 -11.92 4.17 -8.84
CA GLU A 180 -10.92 4.72 -9.76
C GLU A 180 -11.66 5.36 -10.93
N PHE A 181 -11.40 6.65 -11.14
CA PHE A 181 -11.96 7.38 -12.27
C PHE A 181 -10.81 8.13 -12.94
N TYR A 182 -10.55 7.81 -14.21
CA TYR A 182 -9.40 8.34 -14.94
C TYR A 182 -9.73 8.61 -16.40
N ILE A 183 -8.89 9.43 -17.02
CA ILE A 183 -8.82 9.62 -18.46
C ILE A 183 -7.43 9.27 -18.97
N LEU A 184 -7.34 8.65 -20.14
CA LEU A 184 -6.09 8.35 -20.84
C LEU A 184 -6.10 9.01 -22.23
N GLY A 185 -4.91 9.27 -22.77
CA GLY A 185 -4.75 9.62 -24.17
C GLY A 185 -4.98 8.41 -25.09
N PRO A 186 -4.95 8.62 -26.42
CA PRO A 186 -5.24 7.59 -27.42
C PRO A 186 -4.36 6.33 -27.33
N ASP A 187 -3.14 6.47 -26.78
CA ASP A 187 -2.17 5.38 -26.64
C ASP A 187 -2.41 4.52 -25.37
N GLY A 188 -3.50 4.73 -24.63
CA GLY A 188 -3.80 4.02 -23.39
C GLY A 188 -2.89 4.41 -22.22
N LYS A 189 -2.33 5.63 -22.26
CA LYS A 189 -1.46 6.17 -21.21
C LYS A 189 -2.01 7.50 -20.72
N ALA A 190 -1.69 7.84 -19.47
CA ALA A 190 -2.04 9.12 -18.87
C ALA A 190 -1.16 10.29 -19.39
N ASP A 191 -0.94 10.33 -20.70
CA ASP A 191 -0.11 11.30 -21.42
C ASP A 191 -0.69 11.50 -22.84
N ASN A 192 -0.14 12.46 -23.60
CA ASN A 192 -0.53 12.75 -24.98
C ASN A 192 -2.02 13.09 -25.14
N TYR A 193 -2.57 13.85 -24.18
CA TYR A 193 -3.95 14.32 -24.25
C TYR A 193 -4.13 15.37 -25.36
N PRO A 194 -5.32 15.44 -26.01
CA PRO A 194 -5.65 16.47 -26.99
C PRO A 194 -5.86 17.84 -26.34
N THR A 195 -4.78 18.50 -25.93
CA THR A 195 -4.79 19.83 -25.28
C THR A 195 -4.79 20.98 -26.26
N GLU A 196 -4.40 20.76 -27.52
CA GLU A 196 -4.45 21.76 -28.59
C GLU A 196 -5.27 21.22 -29.77
N LEU A 197 -6.37 21.91 -30.10
CA LEU A 197 -7.26 21.54 -31.20
C LEU A 197 -7.50 22.73 -32.11
N LYS A 198 -7.82 22.49 -33.39
CA LYS A 198 -8.46 23.50 -34.26
C LYS A 198 -9.97 23.47 -34.08
N VAL A 199 -10.65 24.54 -34.47
CA VAL A 199 -12.13 24.57 -34.51
C VAL A 199 -12.65 23.35 -35.27
N SER A 200 -13.60 22.64 -34.65
CA SER A 200 -14.20 21.39 -35.17
C SER A 200 -13.23 20.22 -35.40
N GLN A 201 -11.99 20.30 -34.88
CA GLN A 201 -11.08 19.15 -34.86
C GLN A 201 -11.50 18.19 -33.74
N ASN A 202 -11.44 16.89 -34.03
CA ASN A 202 -11.72 15.85 -33.04
C ASN A 202 -10.52 15.65 -32.10
N GLY A 203 -10.79 15.63 -30.81
CA GLY A 203 -9.91 15.10 -29.77
C GLY A 203 -10.47 13.77 -29.27
N THR A 204 -9.60 12.77 -29.11
CA THR A 204 -9.98 11.44 -28.61
C THR A 204 -9.28 11.16 -27.29
N LEU A 205 -10.02 10.53 -26.38
CA LEU A 205 -9.63 10.18 -25.02
C LEU A 205 -10.20 8.80 -24.70
N ILE A 206 -9.69 8.18 -23.66
CA ILE A 206 -10.28 6.96 -23.07
C ILE A 206 -10.75 7.34 -21.66
N ILE A 207 -12.00 7.07 -21.34
CA ILE A 207 -12.56 7.27 -19.99
C ILE A 207 -12.62 5.90 -19.32
N GLY A 208 -12.04 5.78 -18.13
CA GLY A 208 -12.01 4.53 -17.40
C GLY A 208 -12.57 4.62 -16.00
N ILE A 209 -13.24 3.54 -15.58
CA ILE A 209 -13.87 3.41 -14.26
C ILE A 209 -13.53 2.02 -13.68
N VAL A 210 -13.09 1.98 -12.42
CA VAL A 210 -12.91 0.75 -11.64
C VAL A 210 -13.63 0.86 -10.30
N ASN A 211 -14.41 -0.16 -9.96
CA ASN A 211 -15.25 -0.20 -8.78
C ASN A 211 -14.60 -0.99 -7.62
N HIS A 212 -14.13 -0.27 -6.59
CA HIS A 212 -13.64 -0.84 -5.33
C HIS A 212 -14.60 -0.58 -4.15
N GLU A 213 -15.88 -0.30 -4.39
CA GLU A 213 -16.86 0.11 -3.36
C GLU A 213 -17.40 -1.04 -2.49
N GLY A 214 -17.03 -2.29 -2.79
CA GLY A 214 -17.50 -3.48 -2.08
C GLY A 214 -18.94 -3.89 -2.40
N ARG A 215 -19.55 -3.28 -3.43
CA ARG A 215 -20.88 -3.62 -3.96
C ARG A 215 -20.96 -3.28 -5.45
N ASN A 216 -22.01 -3.75 -6.12
CA ASN A 216 -22.32 -3.27 -7.46
C ASN A 216 -22.77 -1.80 -7.39
N VAL A 217 -22.22 -0.98 -8.30
CA VAL A 217 -22.51 0.46 -8.38
C VAL A 217 -22.86 0.80 -9.83
N THR A 218 -23.91 1.60 -10.01
CA THR A 218 -24.23 2.21 -11.30
C THR A 218 -23.62 3.59 -11.36
N TYR A 219 -22.66 3.77 -12.25
CA TYR A 219 -21.99 5.04 -12.48
C TYR A 219 -22.68 5.82 -13.59
N TYR A 220 -22.80 7.12 -13.41
CA TYR A 220 -23.28 8.07 -14.41
C TYR A 220 -22.16 9.08 -14.69
N VAL A 221 -21.76 9.21 -15.95
CA VAL A 221 -20.73 10.16 -16.38
C VAL A 221 -21.39 11.29 -17.16
N GLN A 222 -21.22 12.52 -16.68
CA GLN A 222 -21.61 13.72 -17.39
C GLN A 222 -20.38 14.47 -17.89
N ILE A 223 -20.47 14.99 -19.11
CA ILE A 223 -19.35 15.67 -19.78
C ILE A 223 -19.78 17.08 -20.15
N TRP A 224 -19.01 18.06 -19.69
CA TRP A 224 -19.32 19.48 -19.80
C TRP A 224 -18.16 20.25 -20.41
N LEU A 225 -18.46 21.14 -21.34
CA LEU A 225 -17.53 22.13 -21.87
C LEU A 225 -17.71 23.43 -21.11
N VAL A 226 -16.67 23.90 -20.44
CA VAL A 226 -16.76 25.05 -19.54
C VAL A 226 -15.68 26.07 -19.87
N ASN A 227 -16.08 27.33 -19.98
CA ASN A 227 -15.19 28.47 -19.97
C ASN A 227 -15.29 29.12 -18.59
N LEU A 228 -14.21 29.02 -17.81
CA LEU A 228 -14.16 29.57 -16.46
C LEU A 228 -12.86 30.32 -16.20
N THR A 229 -12.92 31.27 -15.27
CA THR A 229 -11.78 32.01 -14.77
C THR A 229 -11.78 32.03 -13.25
N TRP A 230 -10.60 31.97 -12.67
CA TRP A 230 -10.43 32.15 -11.23
C TRP A 230 -10.17 33.62 -10.92
N ASP A 231 -11.01 34.21 -10.07
CA ASP A 231 -10.81 35.57 -9.57
C ASP A 231 -10.03 35.54 -8.24
N ASN A 232 -8.78 35.98 -8.29
CA ASN A 232 -7.89 36.07 -7.12
C ASN A 232 -8.36 37.09 -6.08
N SER A 233 -9.16 38.08 -6.47
CA SER A 233 -9.57 39.14 -5.54
C SER A 233 -10.72 38.69 -4.63
N THR A 234 -11.64 37.89 -5.17
CA THR A 234 -12.78 37.34 -4.44
C THR A 234 -12.56 35.88 -4.01
N ASN A 235 -11.50 35.21 -4.48
CA ASN A 235 -11.27 33.77 -4.33
C ASN A 235 -12.48 32.95 -4.81
N THR A 236 -13.08 33.34 -5.94
CA THR A 236 -14.23 32.64 -6.52
C THR A 236 -13.94 32.18 -7.95
N THR A 237 -14.58 31.07 -8.33
CA THR A 237 -14.60 30.60 -9.71
C THR A 237 -15.78 31.25 -10.44
N ILE A 238 -15.50 31.97 -11.52
CA ILE A 238 -16.51 32.58 -12.38
C ILE A 238 -16.64 31.72 -13.63
N ILE A 239 -17.85 31.22 -13.88
CA ILE A 239 -18.19 30.42 -15.06
C ILE A 239 -18.85 31.37 -16.08
N HIS A 240 -18.21 31.54 -17.24
CA HIS A 240 -18.69 32.41 -18.31
C HIS A 240 -19.62 31.67 -19.28
N GLU A 241 -19.21 30.47 -19.67
CA GLU A 241 -19.98 29.61 -20.58
C GLU A 241 -19.92 28.16 -20.10
N MET A 242 -21.03 27.44 -20.20
CA MET A 242 -21.13 26.03 -19.81
C MET A 242 -22.09 25.31 -20.75
N TYR A 243 -21.59 24.32 -21.50
CA TYR A 243 -22.35 23.58 -22.48
C TYR A 243 -22.26 22.07 -22.21
N PRO A 244 -23.37 21.32 -22.24
CA PRO A 244 -23.31 19.87 -22.18
C PRO A 244 -22.71 19.34 -23.49
N ILE A 245 -21.76 18.41 -23.41
CA ILE A 245 -21.21 17.73 -24.58
C ILE A 245 -21.92 16.37 -24.74
N PRO A 246 -22.30 15.95 -25.96
CA PRO A 246 -22.81 14.61 -26.21
C PRO A 246 -21.84 13.51 -25.72
N GLY A 247 -22.37 12.34 -25.38
CA GLY A 247 -21.59 11.19 -24.91
C GLY A 247 -21.63 10.98 -23.39
N TRP A 248 -22.67 11.46 -22.73
CA TRP A 248 -22.99 11.04 -21.37
C TRP A 248 -23.45 9.59 -21.40
N PHE A 249 -22.99 8.80 -20.43
CA PHE A 249 -23.30 7.38 -20.36
C PHE A 249 -23.49 6.93 -18.92
N ASN A 250 -24.02 5.72 -18.77
CA ASN A 250 -24.04 5.04 -17.50
C ASN A 250 -23.56 3.60 -17.66
N VAL A 251 -22.99 3.06 -16.58
CA VAL A 251 -22.49 1.69 -16.54
C VAL A 251 -22.63 1.12 -15.14
N THR A 252 -23.16 -0.10 -15.03
CA THR A 252 -23.19 -0.84 -13.75
C THR A 252 -21.99 -1.77 -13.68
N LEU A 253 -21.13 -1.55 -12.69
CA LEU A 253 -19.90 -2.33 -12.51
C LEU A 253 -19.97 -3.15 -11.23
N PRO A 254 -19.63 -4.45 -11.26
CA PRO A 254 -19.44 -5.23 -10.05
C PRO A 254 -18.19 -4.77 -9.29
N HIS A 255 -18.13 -5.07 -7.99
CA HIS A 255 -16.92 -4.81 -7.21
C HIS A 255 -15.75 -5.69 -7.67
N VAL A 256 -14.57 -5.10 -7.82
CA VAL A 256 -13.30 -5.79 -8.06
C VAL A 256 -12.37 -5.54 -6.87
N PRO A 257 -11.69 -6.58 -6.32
CA PRO A 257 -10.71 -6.39 -5.27
C PRO A 257 -9.48 -5.66 -5.80
N VAL A 258 -8.80 -4.90 -4.93
CA VAL A 258 -7.55 -4.22 -5.28
C VAL A 258 -6.43 -5.25 -5.39
N ASP A 259 -5.75 -5.31 -6.54
CA ASP A 259 -4.53 -6.10 -6.76
C ASP A 259 -3.32 -5.16 -6.81
N ILE A 260 -2.42 -5.29 -5.83
CA ILE A 260 -1.19 -4.51 -5.71
C ILE A 260 0.05 -5.24 -6.24
N GLU A 261 -0.06 -6.54 -6.56
CA GLU A 261 1.07 -7.36 -7.02
C GLU A 261 1.06 -7.57 -8.53
N GLY A 262 -0.14 -7.69 -9.11
CA GLY A 262 -0.36 -7.87 -10.53
C GLY A 262 -0.05 -6.64 -11.38
N ASN A 263 -0.08 -6.85 -12.70
CA ASN A 263 -0.15 -5.73 -13.63
C ASN A 263 -1.54 -5.11 -13.53
N TRP A 264 -1.60 -3.78 -13.53
CA TRP A 264 -2.86 -3.06 -13.58
C TRP A 264 -3.65 -3.47 -14.84
N THR A 265 -4.95 -3.74 -14.67
CA THR A 265 -5.87 -4.07 -15.75
C THR A 265 -7.13 -3.22 -15.63
N PRO A 266 -7.60 -2.62 -16.72
CA PRO A 266 -8.84 -1.85 -16.69
C PRO A 266 -10.04 -2.76 -16.45
N GLN A 267 -11.04 -2.27 -15.69
CA GLN A 267 -12.33 -2.92 -15.57
C GLN A 267 -13.29 -2.47 -16.67
N PHE A 268 -13.44 -1.16 -16.83
CA PHE A 268 -14.24 -0.54 -17.87
C PHE A 268 -13.49 0.64 -18.47
N GLU A 269 -13.43 0.68 -19.79
CA GLU A 269 -12.88 1.78 -20.58
C GLU A 269 -13.79 2.03 -21.78
N GLU A 270 -14.02 3.30 -22.08
CA GLU A 270 -14.77 3.73 -23.25
C GLU A 270 -14.01 4.83 -24.00
N ASN A 271 -13.89 4.67 -25.32
CA ASN A 271 -13.30 5.68 -26.18
C ASN A 271 -14.28 6.84 -26.35
N TYR A 272 -13.85 8.02 -25.94
CA TYR A 272 -14.63 9.25 -26.04
C TYR A 272 -13.98 10.21 -27.03
N THR A 273 -14.76 10.69 -28.01
CA THR A 273 -14.31 11.66 -28.99
C THR A 273 -15.20 12.89 -28.93
N PHE A 274 -14.58 14.08 -28.90
CA PHE A 274 -15.27 15.35 -28.84
C PHE A 274 -14.65 16.36 -29.80
N SER A 275 -15.41 17.38 -30.16
CA SER A 275 -14.95 18.51 -30.97
C SER A 275 -15.50 19.81 -30.40
N ILE A 276 -14.72 20.89 -30.51
CA ILE A 276 -15.12 22.21 -30.00
C ILE A 276 -15.27 23.18 -31.17
N ASN A 277 -16.45 23.81 -31.26
CA ASN A 277 -16.83 24.63 -32.42
C ASN A 277 -16.51 26.12 -32.24
N LYS A 278 -16.04 26.53 -31.06
CA LYS A 278 -15.67 27.92 -30.75
C LYS A 278 -14.19 28.00 -30.41
N PRO A 279 -13.41 28.93 -31.02
CA PRO A 279 -12.03 29.15 -30.60
C PRO A 279 -11.99 29.72 -29.19
N GLY A 280 -10.88 29.51 -28.49
CA GLY A 280 -10.69 29.98 -27.12
C GLY A 280 -10.10 28.92 -26.20
N ARG A 281 -10.03 29.25 -24.91
CA ARG A 281 -9.57 28.33 -23.86
C ARG A 281 -10.76 27.73 -23.16
N TRP A 282 -10.84 26.42 -23.20
CA TRP A 282 -11.94 25.64 -22.66
C TRP A 282 -11.44 24.61 -21.66
N GLN A 283 -12.33 24.19 -20.78
CA GLN A 283 -12.13 23.05 -19.90
C GLN A 283 -13.20 22.00 -20.21
N VAL A 284 -12.77 20.79 -20.50
CA VAL A 284 -13.67 19.63 -20.59
C VAL A 284 -13.71 18.97 -19.22
N TRP A 285 -14.86 19.02 -18.57
CA TRP A 285 -15.11 18.45 -17.26
C TRP A 285 -15.85 17.12 -17.40
N PHE A 286 -15.35 16.11 -16.70
CA PHE A 286 -15.98 14.80 -16.58
C PHE A 286 -16.43 14.66 -15.12
N LEU A 287 -17.74 14.59 -14.90
CA LEU A 287 -18.35 14.46 -13.58
C LEU A 287 -18.86 13.03 -13.40
N LEU A 288 -18.53 12.41 -12.28
CA LEU A 288 -18.94 11.05 -11.97
C LEU A 288 -19.94 11.04 -10.81
N PHE A 289 -21.09 10.42 -11.03
CA PHE A 289 -22.12 10.20 -10.03
C PHE A 289 -22.37 8.72 -9.80
N LYS A 290 -22.79 8.35 -8.59
CA LYS A 290 -23.03 6.96 -8.17
C LYS A 290 -24.51 6.76 -7.85
N ASP A 291 -25.10 5.69 -8.38
CA ASP A 291 -26.48 5.21 -8.22
C ASP A 291 -27.61 6.18 -8.65
N GLY A 292 -27.28 7.42 -8.96
CA GLY A 292 -28.18 8.40 -9.53
C GLY A 292 -27.38 9.59 -10.07
N GLN A 293 -28.05 10.44 -10.85
CA GLN A 293 -27.49 11.69 -11.34
C GLN A 293 -28.44 12.86 -11.03
N PRO A 294 -27.93 14.08 -10.85
CA PRO A 294 -28.77 15.25 -10.63
C PRO A 294 -29.69 15.52 -11.83
N GLU A 295 -30.92 15.95 -11.54
CA GLU A 295 -31.82 16.46 -12.59
C GLU A 295 -31.32 17.82 -13.07
N LEU A 296 -31.25 18.00 -14.38
CA LEU A 296 -30.87 19.28 -14.96
C LEU A 296 -32.06 20.23 -15.00
N PRO A 297 -31.82 21.55 -14.85
CA PRO A 297 -32.83 22.54 -15.17
C PRO A 297 -33.21 22.47 -16.66
N PRO A 298 -34.39 23.00 -17.04
CA PRO A 298 -34.79 23.10 -18.44
C PRO A 298 -33.70 23.75 -19.30
N ALA A 299 -33.50 23.23 -20.51
CA ALA A 299 -32.45 23.69 -21.40
C ALA A 299 -32.62 25.18 -21.75
N PRO A 300 -31.60 26.03 -21.51
CA PRO A 300 -31.63 27.43 -21.91
C PRO A 300 -31.75 27.57 -23.44
N PRO A 301 -32.36 28.65 -23.95
CA PRO A 301 -32.54 28.86 -25.40
C PRO A 301 -31.24 28.90 -26.20
N ASP A 302 -30.14 29.35 -25.59
CA ASP A 302 -28.80 29.44 -26.16
C ASP A 302 -27.93 28.20 -25.85
N GLY A 303 -28.48 27.24 -25.09
CA GLY A 303 -27.78 26.06 -24.59
C GLY A 303 -26.73 26.34 -23.51
N ASN A 304 -26.57 27.59 -23.06
CA ASN A 304 -25.58 27.96 -22.06
C ASN A 304 -26.13 27.82 -20.64
N TYR A 305 -25.64 26.82 -19.92
CA TYR A 305 -26.06 26.51 -18.55
C TYR A 305 -25.37 27.37 -17.49
N ALA A 306 -24.46 28.29 -17.86
CA ALA A 306 -23.68 29.10 -16.91
C ALA A 306 -24.55 29.96 -15.99
N GLU A 307 -25.71 30.42 -16.46
CA GLU A 307 -26.66 31.23 -15.68
C GLU A 307 -27.73 30.40 -14.94
N THR A 308 -27.69 29.07 -15.07
CA THR A 308 -28.64 28.15 -14.43
C THR A 308 -28.08 27.53 -13.14
N GLU A 309 -28.91 26.79 -12.41
CA GLU A 309 -28.47 26.02 -11.24
C GLU A 309 -27.47 24.91 -11.57
N ALA A 310 -27.40 24.46 -12.84
CA ALA A 310 -26.44 23.43 -13.26
C ALA A 310 -24.97 23.87 -13.07
N LYS A 311 -24.70 25.18 -13.03
CA LYS A 311 -23.34 25.70 -12.72
C LYS A 311 -22.81 25.20 -11.37
N ASN A 312 -23.71 24.89 -10.43
CA ASN A 312 -23.33 24.35 -9.13
C ASN A 312 -22.61 23.01 -9.24
N LEU A 313 -22.90 22.20 -10.27
CA LEU A 313 -22.19 20.94 -10.51
C LEU A 313 -20.68 21.17 -10.71
N ILE A 314 -20.31 22.21 -11.46
CA ILE A 314 -18.91 22.57 -11.69
C ILE A 314 -18.29 23.19 -10.43
N LEU A 315 -19.05 24.02 -9.70
CA LEU A 315 -18.55 24.61 -8.45
C LEU A 315 -18.30 23.56 -7.36
N GLU A 316 -19.20 22.58 -7.22
CA GLU A 316 -19.05 21.43 -6.33
C GLU A 316 -17.89 20.52 -6.77
N ALA A 317 -17.69 20.33 -8.07
CA ALA A 317 -16.54 19.63 -8.63
C ALA A 317 -15.21 20.34 -8.32
N VAL A 318 -15.16 21.67 -8.46
CA VAL A 318 -13.99 22.49 -8.09
C VAL A 318 -13.67 22.39 -6.60
N ASN A 319 -14.70 22.32 -5.74
CA ASN A 319 -14.55 22.14 -4.29
C ASN A 319 -14.24 20.69 -3.88
N GLY A 320 -14.22 19.74 -4.82
CA GLY A 320 -13.97 18.31 -4.54
C GLY A 320 -15.13 17.56 -3.92
N THR A 321 -16.35 18.12 -3.92
CA THR A 321 -17.57 17.45 -3.44
C THR A 321 -18.06 16.41 -4.46
N ILE A 322 -17.92 16.70 -5.76
CA ILE A 322 -18.19 15.76 -6.85
C ILE A 322 -16.87 15.20 -7.37
N GLN A 323 -16.79 13.86 -7.47
CA GLN A 323 -15.63 13.20 -8.09
C GLN A 323 -15.59 13.60 -9.57
N SER A 324 -14.50 14.24 -9.98
CA SER A 324 -14.40 14.84 -11.31
C SER A 324 -12.98 14.83 -11.87
N LEU A 325 -12.90 14.90 -13.19
CA LEU A 325 -11.67 15.10 -13.95
C LEU A 325 -11.84 16.31 -14.85
N LYS A 326 -10.74 17.00 -15.15
CA LYS A 326 -10.75 18.15 -16.05
C LYS A 326 -9.59 18.11 -17.03
N LEU A 327 -9.86 18.48 -18.27
CA LEU A 327 -8.87 18.64 -19.32
C LEU A 327 -8.91 20.08 -19.84
N ASN A 328 -7.80 20.79 -19.78
CA ASN A 328 -7.68 22.11 -20.39
C ASN A 328 -7.39 21.94 -21.88
N VAL A 329 -8.16 22.64 -22.73
CA VAL A 329 -8.03 22.57 -24.19
C VAL A 329 -7.97 23.98 -24.76
N GLU A 330 -6.93 24.27 -25.53
CA GLU A 330 -6.79 25.49 -26.32
C GLU A 330 -7.26 25.22 -27.75
N VAL A 331 -8.32 25.93 -28.17
CA VAL A 331 -8.92 25.79 -29.50
C VAL A 331 -8.48 26.95 -30.37
N LYS A 332 -7.63 26.64 -31.35
CA LYS A 332 -7.13 27.58 -32.35
C LYS A 332 -8.16 27.76 -33.47
N PRO A 333 -8.29 28.98 -34.03
CA PRO A 333 -9.22 29.27 -35.13
C PRO A 333 -8.97 28.43 -36.37
#